data_AF-K5Z4A6-F1
#
_entry.id   AF-K5Z4A6-F1
#
_cell.length_a   1.000
_cell.length_b   1.000
_cell.length_c   1.000
_cell.angle_alpha   90.00
_cell.angle_beta   90.00
_cell.angle_gamma   90.00
#
_symmetry.space_group_name_H-M   'P 1'
#
loop_
_entity.id
_entity.type
_entity.pdbx_description
1 polymer ?
#
loop_
_entity_poly.entity_id
_entity_poly.type
_entity_poly.pdbx_seq_one_letter_code
_entity_poly.pdbx_strand_id
1 'polypeptide(L)'
;MEIEEKQNMQQSYSLFGMFTFALRLVVGWTYFSAFWRRLILENKLIPDTAGYIGEKFNHFLPNSFGIKPLIEYLVSNPEQLWWSMVIFTIIEGIVGLLFMLGFFTRLMSIGVLSLATGILLGSGWLGTTCLDEWQIGVLGIAAGFTIFLSGGGKFSLDNKLISRIPQFNEYGWTRWLTSGPLPVSHNVLGKMSITGATAILFLTLLTNQVFHNGVWGKLHNKSVKPKIEISAAGLDQDKLSFTVYRVEGADVYGSFLIGITLKDTNGNIILNRNGEELSEFPAKDIKNNYVAKVVPGKHSLVIPLGSKAELTLKDKALADLPKGNYELILTDISGITWKQGLTY
;
A
#
# COMPACT_ATOMS: atom_id res chain seq x y z
N MET A 1 -27.66 34.63 -26.93
CA MET A 1 -27.96 33.37 -26.23
C MET A 1 -26.76 32.43 -26.22
N GLU A 2 -26.36 31.81 -27.33
CA GLU A 2 -25.28 30.80 -27.32
C GLU A 2 -23.88 31.33 -26.95
N ILE A 3 -23.55 32.56 -27.35
CA ILE A 3 -22.26 33.21 -27.02
C ILE A 3 -22.19 33.57 -25.53
N GLU A 4 -23.29 34.08 -24.99
CA GLU A 4 -23.43 34.49 -23.59
C GLU A 4 -23.39 33.26 -22.66
N GLU A 5 -24.02 32.16 -23.07
CA GLU A 5 -23.97 30.88 -22.34
C GLU A 5 -22.54 30.30 -22.30
N LYS A 6 -21.81 30.34 -23.43
CA LYS A 6 -20.38 29.94 -23.47
C LYS A 6 -19.51 30.81 -22.57
N GLN A 7 -19.71 32.12 -22.56
CA GLN A 7 -18.99 33.05 -21.70
C GLN A 7 -19.27 32.81 -20.20
N ASN A 8 -20.54 32.63 -19.83
CA ASN A 8 -20.95 32.32 -18.46
C ASN A 8 -20.38 30.98 -17.97
N MET A 9 -20.34 29.98 -18.85
CA MET A 9 -19.74 28.69 -18.54
C MET A 9 -18.23 28.81 -18.32
N GLN A 10 -17.54 29.53 -19.19
CA GLN A 10 -16.10 29.76 -19.05
C GLN A 10 -15.74 30.54 -17.78
N GLN A 11 -16.55 31.52 -17.40
CA GLN A 11 -16.40 32.25 -16.14
C GLN A 11 -16.62 31.32 -14.92
N SER A 12 -17.61 30.43 -14.99
CA SER A 12 -17.88 29.44 -13.93
C SER A 12 -16.71 28.48 -13.72
N TYR A 13 -16.16 27.91 -14.80
CA TYR A 13 -14.97 27.04 -14.75
C TYR A 13 -13.72 27.76 -14.24
N SER A 14 -13.57 29.04 -14.58
CA SER A 14 -12.49 29.87 -14.03
C SER A 14 -12.59 29.97 -12.51
N LEU A 15 -13.80 30.24 -11.99
CA LEU A 15 -14.06 30.36 -10.56
C LEU A 15 -13.90 29.02 -9.82
N PHE A 16 -14.47 27.94 -10.36
CA PHE A 16 -14.34 26.60 -9.76
C PHE A 16 -12.88 26.18 -9.64
N GLY A 17 -12.09 26.36 -10.71
CA GLY A 17 -10.66 26.04 -10.67
C GLY A 17 -9.85 26.94 -9.73
N MET A 18 -10.30 28.18 -9.47
CA MET A 18 -9.72 29.04 -8.44
C MET A 18 -10.01 28.51 -7.02
N PHE A 19 -11.23 28.04 -6.76
CA PHE A 19 -11.59 27.45 -5.46
C PHE A 19 -10.85 26.13 -5.19
N THR A 20 -10.62 25.33 -6.22
CA THR A 20 -9.88 24.06 -6.09
C THR A 20 -8.37 24.23 -6.20
N PHE A 21 -7.86 25.46 -6.31
CA PHE A 21 -6.43 25.71 -6.51
C PHE A 21 -5.56 25.18 -5.36
N ALA A 22 -6.01 25.36 -4.12
CA ALA A 22 -5.30 24.84 -2.95
C ALA A 22 -5.22 23.30 -2.96
N LEU A 23 -6.32 22.61 -3.28
CA LEU A 23 -6.33 21.15 -3.44
C LEU A 23 -5.35 20.71 -4.51
N ARG A 24 -5.31 21.41 -5.64
CA ARG A 24 -4.41 21.09 -6.75
C ARG A 24 -2.94 21.18 -6.34
N LEU A 25 -2.56 22.23 -5.63
CA LEU A 25 -1.19 22.41 -5.16
C LEU A 25 -0.80 21.37 -4.12
N VAL A 26 -1.64 21.17 -3.09
CA VAL A 26 -1.31 20.29 -1.97
C VAL A 26 -1.29 18.82 -2.42
N VAL A 27 -2.32 18.36 -3.13
CA VAL A 27 -2.37 16.97 -3.62
C VAL A 27 -1.30 16.72 -4.69
N GLY A 28 -1.02 17.70 -5.55
CA GLY A 28 0.10 17.57 -6.48
C GLY A 28 1.44 17.44 -5.78
N TRP A 29 1.65 18.19 -4.68
CA TRP A 29 2.85 18.06 -3.85
C TRP A 29 2.94 16.72 -3.13
N THR A 30 1.83 16.14 -2.64
CA THR A 30 1.89 14.83 -1.97
C THR A 30 2.44 13.74 -2.88
N TYR A 31 2.09 13.74 -4.18
CA TYR A 31 2.65 12.80 -5.15
C TYR A 31 4.06 13.20 -5.61
N PHE A 32 4.28 14.47 -5.95
CA PHE A 32 5.60 14.93 -6.41
C PHE A 32 6.68 14.74 -5.34
N SER A 33 6.35 14.99 -4.07
CA SER A 33 7.27 14.81 -2.96
C SER A 33 7.67 13.35 -2.74
N ALA A 34 6.86 12.37 -3.17
CA ALA A 34 7.25 10.96 -3.15
C ALA A 34 8.42 10.71 -4.11
N PHE A 35 8.32 11.21 -5.36
CA PHE A 35 9.42 11.21 -6.33
C PHE A 35 10.65 11.94 -5.78
N TRP A 36 10.46 13.16 -5.29
CA TRP A 36 11.56 14.01 -4.81
C TRP A 36 12.32 13.36 -3.66
N ARG A 37 11.60 12.81 -2.67
CA ARG A 37 12.23 12.14 -1.52
C ARG A 37 13.01 10.89 -1.92
N ARG A 38 12.51 10.10 -2.88
CA ARG A 38 13.08 8.79 -3.26
C ARG A 38 14.27 8.87 -4.21
N LEU A 39 14.41 9.98 -4.94
CA LEU A 39 15.48 10.16 -5.93
C LEU A 39 16.50 11.21 -5.52
N ILE A 40 16.06 12.30 -4.88
CA ILE A 40 16.90 13.46 -4.61
C ILE A 40 17.39 13.48 -3.17
N LEU A 41 16.50 13.24 -2.20
CA LEU A 41 16.84 13.36 -0.79
C LEU A 41 17.43 12.08 -0.20
N GLU A 42 16.81 10.94 -0.48
CA GLU A 42 17.32 9.63 -0.08
C GLU A 42 17.11 8.65 -1.22
N ASN A 43 18.16 8.00 -1.71
CA ASN A 43 18.03 7.04 -2.80
C ASN A 43 17.36 5.74 -2.30
N LYS A 44 16.05 5.63 -2.49
CA LYS A 44 15.21 4.52 -2.00
C LYS A 44 14.90 3.46 -3.05
N LEU A 45 15.52 3.55 -4.23
CA LEU A 45 15.31 2.63 -5.34
C LEU A 45 16.43 1.57 -5.46
N ILE A 46 17.46 1.62 -4.63
CA ILE A 46 18.53 0.62 -4.63
C ILE A 46 18.07 -0.60 -3.83
N PRO A 47 17.96 -1.79 -4.44
CA PRO A 47 17.64 -3.03 -3.72
C PRO A 47 18.65 -3.30 -2.59
N ASP A 48 18.20 -4.01 -1.55
CA ASP A 48 19.02 -4.41 -0.40
C ASP A 48 19.63 -3.26 0.44
N THR A 49 19.24 -2.01 0.17
CA THR A 49 19.56 -0.86 1.04
C THR A 49 18.44 -0.54 2.00
N ALA A 50 18.80 0.00 3.17
CA ALA A 50 17.83 0.33 4.21
C ALA A 50 16.77 1.32 3.70
N GLY A 51 15.52 0.88 3.72
CA GLY A 51 14.39 1.66 3.24
C GLY A 51 14.10 1.52 1.75
N TYR A 52 14.65 0.51 1.07
CA TYR A 52 14.24 0.17 -0.29
C TYR A 52 12.72 0.09 -0.39
N ILE A 53 12.14 0.79 -1.37
CA ILE A 53 10.69 0.90 -1.48
C ILE A 53 9.99 -0.43 -1.78
N GLY A 54 10.67 -1.38 -2.43
CA GLY A 54 10.10 -2.70 -2.69
C GLY A 54 9.78 -3.46 -1.40
N GLU A 55 10.57 -3.27 -0.34
CA GLU A 55 10.26 -3.84 0.99
C GLU A 55 9.01 -3.19 1.59
N LYS A 56 8.86 -1.86 1.44
CA LYS A 56 7.62 -1.18 1.86
C LYS A 56 6.41 -1.64 1.08
N PHE A 57 6.56 -1.89 -0.22
CA PHE A 57 5.47 -2.41 -1.04
C PHE A 57 5.04 -3.81 -0.58
N ASN A 58 5.97 -4.61 -0.06
CA ASN A 58 5.66 -5.91 0.54
C ASN A 58 4.72 -5.81 1.76
N HIS A 59 4.78 -4.70 2.50
CA HIS A 59 3.90 -4.46 3.64
C HIS A 59 2.42 -4.33 3.22
N PHE A 60 2.14 -4.03 1.95
CA PHE A 60 0.77 -3.86 1.46
C PHE A 60 0.06 -5.21 1.29
N LEU A 61 0.82 -6.29 1.08
CA LEU A 61 0.30 -7.59 0.67
C LEU A 61 -0.76 -8.18 1.62
N PRO A 62 -0.54 -8.28 2.95
CA PRO A 62 -1.38 -9.11 3.82
C PRO A 62 -2.88 -8.86 3.77
N ASN A 63 -3.29 -7.60 3.91
CA ASN A 63 -4.70 -7.19 4.01
C ASN A 63 -5.13 -6.23 2.87
N SER A 64 -4.42 -6.25 1.74
CA SER A 64 -4.83 -5.51 0.54
C SER A 64 -6.22 -5.97 0.05
N PHE A 65 -7.00 -5.03 -0.47
CA PHE A 65 -8.36 -5.26 -0.96
C PHE A 65 -8.39 -5.34 -2.48
N GLY A 66 -8.79 -6.49 -3.02
CA GLY A 66 -9.00 -6.69 -4.46
C GLY A 66 -7.73 -6.83 -5.33
N ILE A 67 -6.57 -6.38 -4.85
CA ILE A 67 -5.31 -6.37 -5.63
C ILE A 67 -4.21 -7.30 -5.08
N LYS A 68 -4.54 -8.15 -4.11
CA LYS A 68 -3.59 -9.06 -3.45
C LYS A 68 -2.77 -9.93 -4.41
N PRO A 69 -3.35 -10.59 -5.43
CA PRO A 69 -2.57 -11.44 -6.35
C PRO A 69 -1.52 -10.66 -7.17
N LEU A 70 -1.83 -9.41 -7.54
CA LEU A 70 -0.89 -8.56 -8.26
C LEU A 70 0.30 -8.17 -7.37
N ILE A 71 0.02 -7.77 -6.12
CA ILE A 71 1.08 -7.44 -5.15
C ILE A 71 1.93 -8.68 -4.90
N GLU A 72 1.31 -9.86 -4.69
CA GLU A 72 2.00 -11.11 -4.42
C GLU A 72 2.95 -11.49 -5.56
N TYR A 73 2.47 -11.38 -6.81
CA TYR A 73 3.28 -11.59 -7.99
C TYR A 73 4.51 -10.67 -7.99
N LEU A 74 4.34 -9.37 -7.78
CA LEU A 74 5.46 -8.43 -7.78
C LEU A 74 6.47 -8.73 -6.66
N VAL A 75 6.02 -8.93 -5.42
CA VAL A 75 6.95 -9.15 -4.29
C VAL A 75 7.68 -10.49 -4.35
N SER A 76 7.15 -11.45 -5.11
CA SER A 76 7.81 -12.73 -5.41
C SER A 76 8.79 -12.64 -6.60
N ASN A 77 8.76 -11.53 -7.35
CA ASN A 77 9.53 -11.32 -8.58
C ASN A 77 10.32 -9.99 -8.49
N PRO A 78 11.50 -9.97 -7.83
CA PRO A 78 12.20 -8.75 -7.45
C PRO A 78 12.58 -7.82 -8.61
N GLU A 79 12.91 -8.36 -9.79
CA GLU A 79 13.25 -7.55 -10.97
C GLU A 79 12.03 -6.76 -11.47
N GLN A 80 10.90 -7.44 -11.61
CA GLN A 80 9.63 -6.85 -12.04
C GLN A 80 9.12 -5.85 -11.01
N LEU A 81 9.28 -6.15 -9.71
CA LEU A 81 8.99 -5.21 -8.64
C LEU A 81 9.83 -3.94 -8.77
N TRP A 82 11.14 -4.07 -8.99
CA TRP A 82 12.03 -2.92 -9.11
C TRP A 82 11.60 -2.00 -10.26
N TRP A 83 11.36 -2.55 -11.45
CA TRP A 83 10.87 -1.79 -12.59
C TRP A 83 9.52 -1.12 -12.30
N SER A 84 8.61 -1.83 -11.63
CA SER A 84 7.32 -1.28 -11.22
C SER A 84 7.50 -0.10 -10.27
N MET A 85 8.40 -0.20 -9.29
CA MET A 85 8.67 0.88 -8.32
C MET A 85 9.30 2.11 -8.98
N VAL A 86 10.19 1.92 -9.96
CA VAL A 86 10.77 3.01 -10.77
C VAL A 86 9.67 3.71 -11.57
N ILE A 87 8.86 2.93 -12.31
CA ILE A 87 7.77 3.46 -13.13
C ILE A 87 6.76 4.23 -12.27
N PHE A 88 6.32 3.65 -11.15
CA PHE A 88 5.39 4.32 -10.23
C PHE A 88 5.98 5.63 -9.70
N THR A 89 7.25 5.62 -9.30
CA THR A 89 7.92 6.83 -8.79
C THR A 89 7.98 7.93 -9.86
N ILE A 90 8.29 7.59 -11.11
CA ILE A 90 8.29 8.55 -12.23
C ILE A 90 6.88 9.08 -12.48
N ILE A 91 5.86 8.21 -12.50
CA ILE A 91 4.45 8.60 -12.70
C ILE A 91 4.01 9.54 -11.58
N GLU A 92 4.31 9.25 -10.32
CA GLU A 92 4.00 10.15 -9.19
C GLU A 92 4.66 11.53 -9.35
N GLY A 93 5.91 11.56 -9.82
CA GLY A 93 6.63 12.81 -10.12
C GLY A 93 5.97 13.62 -11.24
N ILE A 94 5.70 12.98 -12.37
CA ILE A 94 5.08 13.65 -13.54
C ILE A 94 3.66 14.10 -13.20
N VAL A 95 2.82 13.20 -12.70
CA VAL A 95 1.43 13.50 -12.34
C VAL A 95 1.38 14.58 -11.28
N GLY A 96 2.15 14.45 -10.20
CA GLY A 96 2.18 15.44 -9.12
C GLY A 96 2.58 16.83 -9.61
N LEU A 97 3.68 16.93 -10.38
CA LEU A 97 4.17 18.21 -10.90
C LEU A 97 3.17 18.86 -11.88
N LEU A 98 2.72 18.11 -12.89
CA LEU A 98 1.81 18.64 -13.91
C LEU A 98 0.44 18.95 -13.32
N PHE A 99 -0.01 18.20 -12.30
CA PHE A 99 -1.21 18.51 -11.55
C PHE A 99 -1.08 19.87 -10.85
N MET A 100 0.00 20.13 -10.09
CA MET A 100 0.23 21.44 -9.45
C MET A 100 0.20 22.59 -10.45
N LEU A 101 0.90 22.42 -11.58
CA LEU A 101 0.97 23.41 -12.66
C LEU A 101 -0.37 23.61 -13.39
N GLY A 102 -1.28 22.65 -13.29
CA GLY A 102 -2.53 22.63 -14.06
C GLY A 102 -2.26 22.47 -15.54
N PHE A 103 -1.39 21.53 -15.92
CA PHE A 103 -1.13 21.14 -17.31
C PHE A 103 -1.78 19.80 -17.59
N PHE A 104 -2.63 19.73 -18.62
CA PHE A 104 -3.56 18.63 -18.84
C PHE A 104 -4.31 18.24 -17.56
N THR A 105 -4.93 19.24 -16.93
CA THR A 105 -5.44 19.13 -15.55
C THR A 105 -6.37 17.94 -15.34
N ARG A 106 -7.20 17.60 -16.32
CA ARG A 106 -8.12 16.46 -16.22
C ARG A 106 -7.42 15.11 -16.42
N LEU A 107 -6.47 15.03 -17.34
CA LEU A 107 -5.62 13.84 -17.47
C LEU A 107 -4.84 13.60 -16.16
N MET A 108 -4.26 14.65 -15.59
CA MET A 108 -3.54 14.54 -14.32
C MET A 108 -4.48 14.20 -13.16
N SER A 109 -5.74 14.67 -13.21
CA SER A 109 -6.78 14.25 -12.26
C SER A 109 -7.08 12.76 -12.33
N ILE A 110 -7.13 12.17 -13.53
CA ILE A 110 -7.24 10.71 -13.72
C ILE A 110 -6.01 10.00 -13.17
N GLY A 111 -4.81 10.58 -13.36
CA GLY A 111 -3.58 10.09 -12.75
C GLY A 111 -3.66 10.05 -11.23
N VAL A 112 -4.07 11.17 -10.60
CA VAL A 112 -4.29 11.28 -9.16
C VAL A 112 -5.32 10.26 -8.67
N LEU A 113 -6.46 10.15 -9.35
CA LEU A 113 -7.50 9.15 -9.04
C LEU A 113 -6.94 7.72 -9.04
N SER A 114 -6.16 7.38 -10.07
CA SER A 114 -5.56 6.05 -10.22
C SER A 114 -4.53 5.76 -9.12
N LEU A 115 -3.63 6.72 -8.84
CA LEU A 115 -2.61 6.60 -7.79
C LEU A 115 -3.26 6.48 -6.41
N ALA A 116 -4.23 7.34 -6.11
CA ALA A 116 -4.98 7.32 -4.85
C ALA A 116 -5.74 6.00 -4.65
N THR A 117 -6.35 5.48 -5.72
CA THR A 117 -7.05 4.18 -5.68
C THR A 117 -6.08 3.03 -5.44
N GLY A 118 -4.91 3.04 -6.08
CA GLY A 118 -3.87 2.03 -5.84
C GLY A 118 -3.40 2.01 -4.38
N ILE A 119 -3.15 3.19 -3.79
CA ILE A 119 -2.78 3.33 -2.38
C ILE A 119 -3.92 2.85 -1.48
N LEU A 120 -5.16 3.27 -1.73
CA LEU A 120 -6.32 2.88 -0.92
C LEU A 120 -6.51 1.36 -0.90
N LEU A 121 -6.45 0.71 -2.06
CA LEU A 121 -6.68 -0.72 -2.20
C LEU A 121 -5.50 -1.56 -1.67
N GLY A 122 -4.26 -1.07 -1.83
CA GLY A 122 -3.08 -1.79 -1.37
C GLY A 122 -2.83 -1.62 0.12
N SER A 123 -2.80 -0.37 0.58
CA SER A 123 -2.31 0.01 1.89
C SER A 123 -3.32 0.71 2.77
N GLY A 124 -4.59 0.86 2.38
CA GLY A 124 -5.61 1.55 3.18
C GLY A 124 -5.93 0.91 4.55
N TRP A 125 -5.42 -0.28 4.80
CA TRP A 125 -5.47 -0.92 6.13
C TRP A 125 -4.30 -0.55 7.04
N LEU A 126 -3.25 0.06 6.49
CA LEU A 126 -2.08 0.52 7.24
C LEU A 126 -2.40 1.82 8.00
N GLY A 127 -1.71 1.98 9.13
CA GLY A 127 -1.92 3.09 10.04
C GLY A 127 -1.72 2.71 11.50
N THR A 128 -0.47 2.78 11.99
CA THR A 128 -0.14 2.36 13.37
C THR A 128 -0.74 3.29 14.43
N THR A 129 -0.80 4.59 14.13
CA THR A 129 -1.31 5.65 15.01
C THR A 129 -2.52 6.36 14.44
N CYS A 130 -2.48 6.65 13.14
CA CYS A 130 -3.50 7.36 12.38
C CYS A 130 -3.88 6.55 11.12
N LEU A 131 -5.04 6.84 10.54
CA LEU A 131 -5.52 6.18 9.31
C LEU A 131 -4.87 6.79 8.05
N ASP A 132 -3.55 6.92 8.05
CA ASP A 132 -2.81 7.78 7.13
C ASP A 132 -2.99 7.36 5.67
N GLU A 133 -2.69 6.10 5.33
CA GLU A 133 -2.80 5.58 3.97
C GLU A 133 -4.25 5.59 3.46
N TRP A 134 -5.21 5.29 4.33
CA TRP A 134 -6.63 5.34 4.01
C TRP A 134 -7.08 6.77 3.70
N GLN A 135 -6.70 7.75 4.55
CA GLN A 135 -7.01 9.16 4.37
C GLN A 135 -6.39 9.71 3.10
N ILE A 136 -5.13 9.38 2.81
CA ILE A 136 -4.45 9.74 1.55
C ILE A 136 -5.24 9.20 0.36
N GLY A 137 -5.66 7.93 0.42
CA GLY A 137 -6.44 7.29 -0.63
C GLY A 137 -7.78 7.98 -0.89
N VAL A 138 -8.64 8.10 0.12
CA VAL A 138 -10.00 8.65 -0.07
C VAL A 138 -9.99 10.14 -0.40
N LEU A 139 -9.12 10.93 0.23
CA LEU A 139 -8.98 12.36 -0.06
C LEU A 139 -8.35 12.60 -1.43
N GLY A 140 -7.38 11.78 -1.84
CA GLY A 140 -6.80 11.83 -3.17
C GLY A 140 -7.83 11.54 -4.26
N ILE A 141 -8.68 10.52 -4.06
CA ILE A 141 -9.79 10.22 -4.97
C ILE A 141 -10.78 11.40 -5.04
N ALA A 142 -11.21 11.91 -3.89
CA ALA A 142 -12.12 13.05 -3.84
C ALA A 142 -11.56 14.29 -4.53
N ALA A 143 -10.28 14.62 -4.28
CA ALA A 143 -9.62 15.77 -4.88
C ALA A 143 -9.42 15.60 -6.39
N GLY A 144 -8.96 14.43 -6.85
CA GLY A 144 -8.82 14.12 -8.27
C GLY A 144 -10.16 14.23 -9.00
N PHE A 145 -11.23 13.64 -8.44
CA PHE A 145 -12.58 13.76 -9.03
C PHE A 145 -13.07 15.22 -9.07
N THR A 146 -12.89 15.96 -7.97
CA THR A 146 -13.31 17.36 -7.88
C THR A 146 -12.60 18.22 -8.91
N ILE A 147 -11.28 18.05 -9.06
CA ILE A 147 -10.46 18.82 -10.01
C ILE A 147 -10.70 18.38 -11.45
N PHE A 148 -11.04 17.11 -11.69
CA PHE A 148 -11.49 16.65 -13.01
C PHE A 148 -12.74 17.42 -13.45
N LEU A 149 -13.71 17.62 -12.55
CA LEU A 149 -14.93 18.36 -12.85
C LEU A 149 -14.69 19.88 -12.91
N SER A 150 -13.96 20.46 -11.96
CA SER A 150 -13.75 21.92 -11.88
C SER A 150 -12.74 22.46 -12.89
N GLY A 151 -11.80 21.64 -13.35
CA GLY A 151 -10.65 22.07 -14.15
C GLY A 151 -9.63 22.91 -13.36
N GLY A 152 -8.61 23.41 -14.05
CA GLY A 152 -7.49 24.13 -13.43
C GLY A 152 -7.68 25.65 -13.26
N GLY A 153 -8.78 26.22 -13.77
CA GLY A 153 -9.11 27.64 -13.63
C GLY A 153 -8.05 28.61 -14.18
N LYS A 154 -8.12 29.87 -13.75
CA LYS A 154 -7.28 30.96 -14.27
C LYS A 154 -5.76 30.73 -14.08
N PHE A 155 -5.38 30.08 -12.98
CA PHE A 155 -3.98 29.84 -12.60
C PHE A 155 -3.40 28.52 -13.15
N SER A 156 -4.04 27.90 -14.13
CA SER A 156 -3.53 26.71 -14.81
C SER A 156 -2.65 27.06 -16.01
N LEU A 157 -1.66 26.21 -16.31
CA LEU A 157 -0.95 26.27 -17.58
C LEU A 157 -1.87 25.98 -18.76
N ASP A 158 -2.90 25.14 -18.59
CA ASP A 158 -3.94 24.92 -19.58
C ASP A 158 -4.60 26.23 -20.03
N ASN A 159 -5.04 27.06 -19.07
CA ASN A 159 -5.69 28.33 -19.38
C ASN A 159 -4.72 29.29 -20.10
N LYS A 160 -3.45 29.33 -19.69
CA LYS A 160 -2.42 30.12 -20.39
C LYS A 160 -2.19 29.61 -21.81
N LEU A 161 -2.12 28.30 -22.01
CA LEU A 161 -1.91 27.69 -23.32
C LEU A 161 -3.08 27.96 -24.26
N ILE A 162 -4.31 27.73 -23.80
CA ILE A 162 -5.54 27.96 -24.57
C ILE A 162 -5.70 29.44 -24.92
N SER A 163 -5.33 30.36 -24.01
CA SER A 163 -5.36 31.80 -24.31
C SER A 163 -4.37 32.24 -25.40
N ARG A 164 -3.25 31.52 -25.55
CA ARG A 164 -2.23 31.80 -26.57
C ARG A 164 -2.49 31.09 -27.89
N ILE A 165 -3.06 29.88 -27.84
CA ILE A 165 -3.34 29.05 -29.00
C ILE A 165 -4.80 28.56 -28.90
N PRO A 166 -5.80 29.40 -29.27
CA PRO A 166 -7.21 29.05 -29.13
C PRO A 166 -7.61 27.77 -29.89
N GLN A 167 -6.98 27.53 -31.04
CA GLN A 167 -7.12 26.33 -31.86
C GLN A 167 -6.86 25.03 -31.08
N PHE A 168 -6.03 25.10 -30.03
CA PHE A 168 -5.75 23.94 -29.19
C PHE A 168 -7.00 23.42 -28.49
N ASN A 169 -7.97 24.28 -28.17
CA ASN A 169 -9.23 23.90 -27.54
C ASN A 169 -10.36 23.57 -28.55
N GLU A 170 -10.04 23.51 -29.85
CA GLU A 170 -11.00 23.12 -30.89
C GLU A 170 -11.09 21.60 -31.06
N TYR A 171 -10.01 20.88 -30.75
CA TYR A 171 -9.98 19.42 -30.80
C TYR A 171 -10.83 18.78 -29.69
N GLY A 172 -11.57 17.72 -30.02
CA GLY A 172 -12.43 17.04 -29.03
C GLY A 172 -11.66 16.46 -27.85
N TRP A 173 -10.47 15.88 -28.08
CA TRP A 173 -9.65 15.27 -27.04
C TRP A 173 -9.05 16.29 -26.07
N THR A 174 -8.67 17.49 -26.54
CA THR A 174 -8.11 18.53 -25.67
C THR A 174 -9.14 19.09 -24.70
N ARG A 175 -10.40 19.24 -25.15
CA ARG A 175 -11.53 19.65 -24.28
C ARG A 175 -11.74 18.70 -23.09
N TRP A 176 -11.50 17.40 -23.30
CA TRP A 176 -11.63 16.39 -22.26
C TRP A 176 -10.41 16.30 -21.32
N LEU A 177 -9.21 16.54 -21.83
CA LEU A 177 -7.97 16.31 -21.07
C LEU A 177 -7.38 17.57 -20.41
N THR A 178 -7.71 18.75 -20.92
CA THR A 178 -7.22 20.05 -20.42
C THR A 178 -8.27 20.76 -19.57
N SER A 179 -7.95 21.95 -19.06
CA SER A 179 -8.88 22.82 -18.35
C SER A 179 -9.79 23.57 -19.32
N GLY A 180 -11.08 23.70 -18.98
CA GLY A 180 -12.05 24.42 -19.77
C GLY A 180 -13.44 23.82 -19.67
N PRO A 181 -14.45 24.39 -20.35
CA PRO A 181 -15.80 23.83 -20.37
C PRO A 181 -15.81 22.40 -20.90
N LEU A 182 -16.35 21.46 -20.13
CA LEU A 182 -16.54 20.10 -20.63
C LEU A 182 -17.61 20.11 -21.74
N PRO A 183 -17.46 19.28 -22.78
CA PRO A 183 -18.44 19.19 -23.88
C PRO A 183 -19.67 18.37 -23.46
N VAL A 184 -20.27 18.70 -22.32
CA VAL A 184 -21.46 18.05 -21.74
C VAL A 184 -22.44 19.11 -21.25
N SER A 185 -23.73 18.78 -21.23
CA SER A 185 -24.75 19.71 -20.72
C SER A 185 -24.65 19.89 -19.20
N HIS A 186 -25.13 21.04 -18.71
CA HIS A 186 -25.17 21.34 -17.26
C HIS A 186 -25.90 20.26 -16.44
N ASN A 187 -27.00 19.72 -16.97
CA ASN A 187 -27.75 18.64 -16.31
C ASN A 187 -26.94 17.35 -16.18
N VAL A 188 -26.17 17.00 -17.21
CA VAL A 188 -25.28 15.82 -17.16
C VAL A 188 -24.13 16.05 -16.20
N LEU A 189 -23.52 17.25 -16.21
CA LEU A 189 -22.44 17.60 -15.29
C LEU A 189 -22.91 17.55 -13.82
N GLY A 190 -24.10 18.07 -13.52
CA GLY A 190 -24.71 17.99 -12.19
C GLY A 190 -24.95 16.55 -11.74
N LYS A 191 -25.50 15.69 -12.63
CA LYS A 191 -25.66 14.25 -12.36
C LYS A 191 -24.33 13.56 -12.13
N MET A 192 -23.32 13.83 -12.95
CA MET A 192 -21.97 13.28 -12.77
C MET A 192 -21.39 13.66 -11.40
N SER A 193 -21.53 14.93 -11.00
CA SER A 193 -21.05 15.43 -9.71
C SER A 193 -21.70 14.70 -8.54
N ILE A 194 -23.04 14.60 -8.52
CA ILE A 194 -23.77 13.92 -7.45
C ILE A 194 -23.43 12.42 -7.43
N THR A 195 -23.53 11.75 -8.58
CA THR A 195 -23.25 10.31 -8.66
C THR A 195 -21.82 9.99 -8.22
N GLY A 196 -20.84 10.76 -8.69
CA GLY A 196 -19.44 10.56 -8.31
C GLY A 196 -19.19 10.86 -6.83
N ALA A 197 -19.75 11.94 -6.28
CA ALA A 197 -19.63 12.25 -4.86
C ALA A 197 -20.25 11.15 -3.98
N THR A 198 -21.44 10.65 -4.33
CA THR A 198 -22.08 9.54 -3.63
C THR A 198 -21.27 8.24 -3.74
N ALA A 199 -20.72 7.94 -4.93
CA ALA A 199 -19.88 6.77 -5.12
C ALA A 199 -18.58 6.85 -4.29
N ILE A 200 -17.95 8.02 -4.22
CA ILE A 200 -16.74 8.24 -3.41
C ILE A 200 -17.06 8.15 -1.93
N LEU A 201 -18.20 8.69 -1.47
CA LEU A 201 -18.65 8.52 -0.09
C LEU A 201 -18.89 7.05 0.24
N PHE A 202 -19.58 6.31 -0.65
CA PHE A 202 -19.80 4.89 -0.45
C PHE A 202 -18.49 4.11 -0.41
N LEU A 203 -17.55 4.37 -1.32
CA LEU A 203 -16.21 3.77 -1.32
C LEU A 203 -15.46 4.08 -0.02
N THR A 204 -15.56 5.32 0.47
CA THR A 204 -14.96 5.76 1.74
C THR A 204 -15.53 4.96 2.91
N LEU A 205 -16.85 4.88 3.03
CA LEU A 205 -17.50 4.13 4.11
C LEU A 205 -17.23 2.62 4.01
N LEU A 206 -17.26 2.06 2.80
CA LEU A 206 -16.97 0.66 2.53
C LEU A 206 -15.55 0.30 2.96
N THR A 207 -14.56 1.06 2.50
CA THR A 207 -13.15 0.79 2.81
C THR A 207 -12.85 1.01 4.28
N ASN A 208 -13.45 2.02 4.93
CA ASN A 208 -13.33 2.20 6.38
C ASN A 208 -13.90 1.00 7.16
N GLN A 209 -15.02 0.44 6.68
CA GLN A 209 -15.59 -0.77 7.27
C GLN A 209 -14.70 -1.99 7.03
N VAL A 210 -14.26 -2.22 5.80
CA VAL A 210 -13.44 -3.38 5.41
C VAL A 210 -12.11 -3.41 6.14
N PHE A 211 -11.45 -2.26 6.28
CA PHE A 211 -10.10 -2.18 6.84
C PHE A 211 -10.07 -2.07 8.36
N HIS A 212 -11.06 -1.40 8.97
CA HIS A 212 -10.98 -1.00 10.38
C HIS A 212 -12.24 -1.34 11.20
N ASN A 213 -13.31 -1.84 10.58
CA ASN A 213 -14.67 -1.84 11.14
C ASN A 213 -15.08 -0.44 11.65
N GLY A 214 -14.71 0.61 10.90
CA GLY A 214 -14.84 2.00 11.35
C GLY A 214 -16.25 2.59 11.29
N VAL A 215 -17.25 1.86 10.77
CA VAL A 215 -18.66 2.34 10.68
C VAL A 215 -19.55 1.60 11.68
N TRP A 216 -19.44 0.27 11.76
CA TRP A 216 -20.18 -0.55 12.72
C TRP A 216 -19.39 -1.77 13.17
N GLY A 217 -19.78 -2.33 14.31
CA GLY A 217 -19.13 -3.50 14.92
C GLY A 217 -17.95 -3.12 15.80
N LYS A 218 -17.08 -4.09 16.10
CA LYS A 218 -15.91 -3.87 16.94
C LYS A 218 -14.76 -3.29 16.11
N LEU A 219 -14.39 -2.05 16.44
CA LEU A 219 -13.23 -1.37 15.88
C LEU A 219 -11.97 -2.23 16.06
N HIS A 220 -11.15 -2.32 15.03
CA HIS A 220 -9.89 -3.03 15.08
C HIS A 220 -8.82 -2.27 14.28
N ASN A 221 -7.56 -2.49 14.63
CA ASN A 221 -6.42 -1.96 13.90
C ASN A 221 -5.38 -3.08 13.73
N LYS A 222 -5.27 -3.58 12.50
CA LYS A 222 -4.35 -4.65 12.12
C LYS A 222 -2.90 -4.20 12.02
N SER A 223 -2.62 -2.90 12.12
CA SER A 223 -1.26 -2.37 12.07
C SER A 223 -0.63 -2.18 13.46
N VAL A 224 -1.31 -2.54 14.55
CA VAL A 224 -0.74 -2.33 15.89
C VAL A 224 0.01 -3.56 16.40
N LYS A 225 -0.67 -4.71 16.50
CA LYS A 225 -0.09 -5.92 17.10
C LYS A 225 0.41 -6.88 16.03
N PRO A 226 1.61 -7.47 16.19
CA PRO A 226 2.09 -8.45 15.23
C PRO A 226 1.19 -9.69 15.24
N LYS A 227 1.02 -10.29 14.07
CA LYS A 227 0.44 -11.62 13.93
C LYS A 227 1.23 -12.40 12.90
N ILE A 228 1.67 -13.59 13.31
CA ILE A 228 2.36 -14.54 12.45
C ILE A 228 1.44 -15.72 12.21
N GLU A 229 1.22 -16.03 10.94
CA GLU A 229 0.61 -17.28 10.51
C GLU A 229 1.71 -18.32 10.29
N ILE A 230 1.49 -19.51 10.85
CA ILE A 230 2.37 -20.65 10.71
C ILE A 230 1.67 -21.64 9.78
N SER A 231 2.36 -22.13 8.76
CA SER A 231 1.80 -23.10 7.82
C SER A 231 2.85 -24.13 7.40
N ALA A 232 2.39 -25.23 6.78
CA ALA A 232 3.27 -26.29 6.25
C ALA A 232 4.28 -26.78 7.30
N ALA A 233 3.84 -26.90 8.56
CA ALA A 233 4.68 -27.41 9.63
C ALA A 233 4.78 -28.94 9.51
N GLY A 234 6.00 -29.45 9.46
CA GLY A 234 6.29 -30.87 9.29
C GLY A 234 7.58 -31.28 9.99
N LEU A 235 7.62 -32.55 10.38
CA LEU A 235 8.79 -33.21 10.94
C LEU A 235 9.29 -34.24 9.92
N ASP A 236 10.60 -34.24 9.67
CA ASP A 236 11.27 -35.23 8.83
C ASP A 236 12.62 -35.58 9.45
N GLN A 237 12.74 -36.80 9.97
CA GLN A 237 13.95 -37.29 10.65
C GLN A 237 14.42 -36.34 11.76
N ASP A 238 15.54 -35.65 11.56
CA ASP A 238 16.15 -34.72 12.51
C ASP A 238 15.74 -33.26 12.26
N LYS A 239 14.72 -33.02 11.42
CA LYS A 239 14.34 -31.68 10.97
C LYS A 239 12.91 -31.31 11.31
N LEU A 240 12.74 -30.09 11.76
CA LEU A 240 11.46 -29.39 11.86
C LEU A 240 11.45 -28.27 10.82
N SER A 241 10.52 -28.34 9.88
CA SER A 241 10.33 -27.31 8.85
C SER A 241 8.94 -26.70 8.97
N PHE A 242 8.84 -25.37 8.84
CA PHE A 242 7.56 -24.66 8.81
C PHE A 242 7.71 -23.31 8.12
N THR A 243 6.61 -22.81 7.58
CA THR A 243 6.55 -21.48 6.98
C THR A 243 5.99 -20.48 7.98
N VAL A 244 6.64 -19.33 8.09
CA VAL A 244 6.14 -18.15 8.80
C VAL A 244 5.69 -17.10 7.80
N TYR A 245 4.53 -16.47 8.05
CA TYR A 245 4.05 -15.33 7.29
C TYR A 245 3.49 -14.26 8.24
N ARG A 246 4.08 -13.06 8.23
CA ARG A 246 3.60 -11.98 9.08
C ARG A 246 2.51 -11.17 8.40
N VAL A 247 1.29 -11.26 8.94
CA VAL A 247 0.08 -10.69 8.34
C VAL A 247 -0.40 -9.39 8.97
N GLU A 248 0.03 -9.09 10.20
CA GLU A 248 -0.41 -7.91 10.95
C GLU A 248 0.76 -7.30 11.75
N GLY A 249 0.54 -6.09 12.27
CA GLY A 249 1.43 -5.30 13.11
C GLY A 249 2.06 -4.12 12.39
N ALA A 250 2.90 -3.38 13.12
CA ALA A 250 3.50 -2.15 12.62
C ALA A 250 4.42 -2.38 11.42
N ASP A 251 4.37 -1.48 10.45
CA ASP A 251 5.17 -1.50 9.22
C ASP A 251 6.60 -0.94 9.43
N VAL A 252 6.83 -0.22 10.53
CA VAL A 252 8.13 0.39 10.88
C VAL A 252 9.10 -0.54 11.61
N TYR A 253 8.61 -1.63 12.21
CA TYR A 253 9.44 -2.61 12.94
C TYR A 253 9.03 -4.05 12.62
N GLY A 254 9.97 -4.98 12.77
CA GLY A 254 9.71 -6.42 12.70
C GLY A 254 8.91 -6.94 13.89
N SER A 255 8.31 -8.13 13.76
CA SER A 255 8.13 -8.99 14.93
C SER A 255 9.51 -9.53 15.31
N PHE A 256 9.78 -9.60 16.60
CA PHE A 256 11.06 -10.05 17.13
C PHE A 256 10.84 -11.38 17.82
N LEU A 257 11.03 -12.45 17.06
CA LEU A 257 10.81 -13.80 17.54
C LEU A 257 11.96 -14.19 18.47
N ILE A 258 11.62 -14.50 19.72
CA ILE A 258 12.56 -14.86 20.79
C ILE A 258 12.38 -16.29 21.30
N GLY A 259 11.40 -17.01 20.77
CA GLY A 259 11.13 -18.39 21.17
C GLY A 259 10.58 -19.22 20.03
N ILE A 260 11.16 -20.40 19.82
CA ILE A 260 10.56 -21.50 19.06
C ILE A 260 10.51 -22.71 19.98
N THR A 261 9.32 -23.17 20.31
CA THR A 261 9.12 -24.31 21.21
C THR A 261 8.26 -25.37 20.53
N LEU A 262 8.70 -26.63 20.56
CA LEU A 262 7.92 -27.78 20.15
C LEU A 262 7.52 -28.58 21.39
N LYS A 263 6.22 -28.86 21.53
CA LYS A 263 5.68 -29.66 22.63
C LYS A 263 5.00 -30.93 22.14
N ASP A 264 5.05 -31.98 22.95
CA ASP A 264 4.23 -33.17 22.76
C ASP A 264 2.79 -32.97 23.29
N THR A 265 1.94 -33.98 23.12
CA THR A 265 0.55 -33.98 23.63
C THR A 265 0.44 -33.92 25.15
N ASN A 266 1.49 -34.30 25.88
CA ASN A 266 1.54 -34.26 27.35
C ASN A 266 2.04 -32.91 27.87
N GLY A 267 2.43 -31.99 26.98
CA GLY A 267 2.96 -30.67 27.31
C GLY A 267 4.47 -30.66 27.60
N ASN A 268 5.18 -31.78 27.40
CA ASN A 268 6.63 -31.85 27.54
C ASN A 268 7.29 -31.08 26.39
N ILE A 269 8.35 -30.36 26.71
CA ILE A 269 9.12 -29.60 25.74
C ILE A 269 10.12 -30.55 25.07
N ILE A 270 9.96 -30.74 23.76
CA ILE A 270 10.84 -31.55 22.92
C ILE A 270 11.99 -30.71 22.37
N LEU A 271 11.67 -29.50 21.91
CA LEU A 271 12.61 -28.56 21.35
C LEU A 271 12.32 -27.18 21.94
N ASN A 272 13.36 -26.45 22.30
CA ASN A 272 13.26 -25.05 22.66
C ASN A 272 14.45 -24.29 22.07
N ARG A 273 14.17 -23.18 21.39
CA ARG A 273 15.17 -22.21 20.96
C ARG A 273 14.85 -20.86 21.57
N ASN A 274 15.84 -20.25 22.21
CA ASN A 274 15.72 -18.95 22.84
C ASN A 274 16.15 -17.81 21.89
N GLY A 275 15.98 -16.56 22.32
CA GLY A 275 16.29 -15.38 21.48
C GLY A 275 17.76 -15.27 21.07
N GLU A 276 18.69 -15.78 21.87
CA GLU A 276 20.12 -15.81 21.55
C GLU A 276 20.39 -16.78 20.39
N GLU A 277 19.87 -18.01 20.48
CA GLU A 277 19.98 -19.00 19.39
C GLU A 277 19.27 -18.52 18.11
N LEU A 278 18.14 -17.82 18.24
CA LEU A 278 17.42 -17.25 17.10
C LEU A 278 18.12 -16.03 16.47
N SER A 279 18.93 -15.30 17.24
CA SER A 279 19.77 -14.22 16.73
C SER A 279 20.92 -14.72 15.87
N GLU A 280 21.30 -15.99 16.04
CA GLU A 280 22.34 -16.68 15.28
C GLU A 280 21.77 -17.71 14.29
N PHE A 281 20.48 -17.62 13.99
CA PHE A 281 19.81 -18.60 13.13
C PHE A 281 20.51 -18.69 11.75
N PRO A 282 20.91 -19.88 11.28
CA PRO A 282 21.70 -19.97 10.05
C PRO A 282 20.91 -19.48 8.84
N ALA A 283 21.45 -18.50 8.11
CA ALA A 283 20.77 -17.92 6.93
C ALA A 283 20.43 -18.96 5.84
N LYS A 284 21.23 -20.03 5.73
CA LYS A 284 20.98 -21.17 4.81
C LYS A 284 19.72 -21.97 5.14
N ASP A 285 19.27 -21.91 6.39
CA ASP A 285 18.09 -22.61 6.90
C ASP A 285 16.84 -21.69 6.89
N ILE A 286 16.98 -20.49 6.33
CA ILE A 286 15.90 -19.54 6.05
C ILE A 286 15.74 -19.41 4.54
N LYS A 287 14.62 -19.89 4.01
CA LYS A 287 14.27 -19.72 2.60
C LYS A 287 13.18 -18.65 2.49
N ASN A 288 13.59 -17.45 2.11
CA ASN A 288 12.68 -16.32 1.91
C ASN A 288 11.95 -16.42 0.57
N ASN A 289 10.63 -16.19 0.58
CA ASN A 289 9.79 -16.28 -0.60
C ASN A 289 9.52 -14.91 -1.23
N TYR A 290 9.60 -13.83 -0.46
CA TYR A 290 9.32 -12.47 -0.91
C TYR A 290 10.53 -11.56 -0.66
N VAL A 291 10.48 -10.35 -1.24
CA VAL A 291 11.55 -9.35 -1.14
C VAL A 291 11.88 -8.92 0.29
N ALA A 292 10.89 -8.83 1.18
CA ALA A 292 11.14 -8.56 2.60
C ALA A 292 11.57 -9.85 3.30
N LYS A 293 12.81 -9.85 3.80
CA LYS A 293 13.48 -11.06 4.27
C LYS A 293 13.32 -11.23 5.78
N VAL A 294 12.95 -12.44 6.18
CA VAL A 294 13.19 -12.95 7.54
C VAL A 294 14.70 -13.14 7.69
N VAL A 295 15.28 -12.52 8.72
CA VAL A 295 16.72 -12.52 8.96
C VAL A 295 17.03 -12.59 10.44
N PRO A 296 18.17 -13.19 10.84
CA PRO A 296 18.66 -13.09 12.21
C PRO A 296 19.00 -11.63 12.51
N GLY A 297 18.43 -11.09 13.59
CA GLY A 297 18.77 -9.79 14.14
C GLY A 297 19.74 -9.93 15.30
N LYS A 298 20.07 -8.81 15.96
CA LYS A 298 21.05 -8.80 17.05
C LYS A 298 20.66 -9.65 18.28
N HIS A 299 19.36 -9.81 18.53
CA HIS A 299 18.83 -10.44 19.75
C HIS A 299 17.60 -11.34 19.52
N SER A 300 17.23 -11.56 18.26
CA SER A 300 16.02 -12.29 17.88
C SER A 300 16.05 -12.63 16.39
N LEU A 301 15.14 -13.49 15.95
CA LEU A 301 14.83 -13.63 14.53
C LEU A 301 13.81 -12.54 14.13
N VAL A 302 14.20 -11.68 13.20
CA VAL A 302 13.37 -10.54 12.75
C VAL A 302 12.47 -10.99 11.62
N ILE A 303 11.17 -10.77 11.78
CA ILE A 303 10.15 -11.10 10.78
C ILE A 303 9.43 -9.80 10.36
N PRO A 304 9.86 -9.15 9.25
CA PRO A 304 9.24 -7.93 8.73
C PRO A 304 7.77 -8.13 8.32
N LEU A 305 7.00 -7.04 8.25
CA LEU A 305 5.59 -7.12 7.86
C LEU A 305 5.47 -7.65 6.42
N GLY A 306 4.53 -8.57 6.19
CA GLY A 306 4.35 -9.22 4.91
C GLY A 306 5.47 -10.16 4.50
N SER A 307 6.55 -10.32 5.28
CA SER A 307 7.60 -11.30 4.97
C SER A 307 7.08 -12.72 5.10
N LYS A 308 7.52 -13.59 4.20
CA LYS A 308 7.18 -15.02 4.18
C LYS A 308 8.44 -15.83 3.96
N ALA A 309 8.69 -16.77 4.87
CA ALA A 309 9.86 -17.62 4.79
C ALA A 309 9.59 -19.01 5.34
N GLU A 310 10.23 -20.00 4.75
CA GLU A 310 10.36 -21.35 5.31
C GLU A 310 11.59 -21.39 6.22
N LEU A 311 11.37 -21.82 7.47
CA LEU A 311 12.41 -22.01 8.48
C LEU A 311 12.62 -23.50 8.69
N THR A 312 13.88 -23.92 8.72
CA THR A 312 14.25 -25.31 9.00
C THR A 312 15.15 -25.35 10.24
N LEU A 313 14.77 -26.14 11.24
CA LEU A 313 15.60 -26.42 12.40
C LEU A 313 16.07 -27.87 12.34
N LYS A 314 17.36 -28.07 12.58
CA LYS A 314 17.92 -29.41 12.77
C LYS A 314 18.28 -29.59 14.23
N ASP A 315 17.79 -30.66 14.83
CA ASP A 315 18.12 -31.03 16.20
C ASP A 315 18.06 -32.54 16.38
N LYS A 316 19.03 -33.10 17.11
CA LYS A 316 19.08 -34.52 17.44
C LYS A 316 17.88 -34.97 18.26
N ALA A 317 17.29 -34.08 19.06
CA ALA A 317 16.07 -34.34 19.82
C ALA A 317 14.87 -34.71 18.91
N LEU A 318 14.94 -34.40 17.61
CA LEU A 318 13.88 -34.71 16.64
C LEU A 318 14.03 -36.11 16.02
N ALA A 319 15.25 -36.67 15.99
CA ALA A 319 15.57 -37.87 15.21
C ALA A 319 14.77 -39.12 15.63
N ASP A 320 14.49 -39.27 16.92
CA ASP A 320 13.81 -40.44 17.50
C ASP A 320 12.40 -40.12 18.01
N LEU A 321 11.73 -39.12 17.42
CA LEU A 321 10.39 -38.73 17.85
C LEU A 321 9.37 -39.84 17.55
N PRO A 322 8.53 -40.24 18.54
CA PRO A 322 7.44 -41.15 18.28
C PRO A 322 6.43 -40.50 17.33
N LYS A 323 5.76 -41.32 16.51
CA LYS A 323 4.64 -40.85 15.71
C LYS A 323 3.54 -40.32 16.62
N GLY A 324 2.99 -39.16 16.28
CA GLY A 324 2.06 -38.48 17.16
C GLY A 324 1.78 -37.03 16.77
N ASN A 325 1.04 -36.36 17.65
CA ASN A 325 0.70 -34.95 17.48
C ASN A 325 1.63 -34.08 18.32
N TYR A 326 2.03 -32.96 17.74
CA TYR A 326 2.91 -31.98 18.35
C TYR A 326 2.33 -30.57 18.19
N GLU A 327 2.67 -29.69 19.12
CA GLU A 327 2.31 -28.27 19.08
C GLU A 327 3.58 -27.43 18.90
N LEU A 328 3.68 -26.73 17.77
CA LEU A 328 4.70 -25.72 17.53
C LEU A 328 4.20 -24.38 18.07
N ILE A 329 5.03 -23.72 18.89
CA ILE A 329 4.75 -22.43 19.53
C ILE A 329 5.86 -21.45 19.18
N LEU A 330 5.47 -20.30 18.63
CA LEU A 330 6.34 -19.17 18.35
C LEU A 330 6.06 -18.06 19.37
N THR A 331 7.11 -17.48 19.96
CA THR A 331 6.99 -16.43 20.99
C THR A 331 7.68 -15.15 20.55
N ASP A 332 6.94 -14.05 20.51
CA ASP A 332 7.46 -12.69 20.24
C ASP A 332 7.93 -12.00 21.52
N ILE A 333 8.83 -11.02 21.39
CA ILE A 333 9.35 -10.21 22.50
C ILE A 333 8.25 -9.54 23.35
N SER A 334 7.08 -9.26 22.76
CA SER A 334 5.92 -8.72 23.47
C SER A 334 5.19 -9.74 24.35
N GLY A 335 5.58 -11.02 24.30
CA GLY A 335 4.92 -12.13 24.99
C GLY A 335 3.75 -12.75 24.22
N ILE A 336 3.41 -12.24 23.04
CA ILE A 336 2.41 -12.87 22.15
C ILE A 336 2.95 -14.22 21.69
N THR A 337 2.06 -15.22 21.67
CA THR A 337 2.38 -16.56 21.16
C THR A 337 1.48 -16.93 19.99
N TRP A 338 2.05 -17.61 19.00
CA TRP A 338 1.33 -18.21 17.87
C TRP A 338 1.58 -19.69 17.85
N LYS A 339 0.54 -20.47 17.55
CA LYS A 339 0.57 -21.93 17.70
C LYS A 339 0.11 -22.62 16.43
N GLN A 340 0.70 -23.78 16.15
CA GLN A 340 0.32 -24.64 15.05
C GLN A 340 0.46 -26.11 15.46
N GLY A 341 -0.62 -26.87 15.31
CA GLY A 341 -0.56 -28.32 15.44
C GLY A 341 0.08 -28.96 14.22
N LEU A 342 0.86 -30.01 14.42
CA LEU A 342 1.41 -30.85 13.36
C LEU A 342 1.40 -32.33 13.78
N THR A 343 1.31 -33.21 12.79
CA THR A 343 1.26 -34.66 12.99
C THR A 343 2.48 -35.29 12.29
N TYR A 344 3.16 -36.19 13.00
CA TYR A 344 4.35 -36.92 12.53
C TYR A 344 4.08 -38.42 12.45
#